data_AF-A0A3G6RV46-F1
#
_entry.id   AF-A0A3G6RV46-F1
#
_cell.length_a   1.000
_cell.length_b   1.000
_cell.length_c   1.000
_cell.angle_alpha   90.00
_cell.angle_beta   90.00
_cell.angle_gamma   90.00
#
_symmetry.space_group_name_H-M   'P 1'
#
loop_
_entity.id
_entity.type
_entity.pdbx_description
1 polymer ?
#
loop_
_entity_poly.entity_id
_entity_poly.type
_entity_poly.pdbx_seq_one_letter_code
_entity_poly.pdbx_strand_id
1 'polypeptide(L)'
;MKLYIFICIFLIFNIAAGQKKEYPSIKKGDFPEGIYMTLQDVLNKVPSSTEEVYFKACEKCDSINLPEKTFFYFKQKDKKVKIPLAVSHKGELYFQTYRKYTNRDDRGYDPDQYSRFCKVINYGRFIYFEENMRGTWSKAFLGAVSPLTYSINGRTKGIVLDVENKEFNILQNCDDLNDFLFEHEIPSIKCDPEKFNIGDLRKEIDKINTPYR
;
A
#
# COMPACT_ATOMS: atom_id res chain seq x y z
N MET A 1 -3.15 37.51 42.69
CA MET A 1 -2.39 37.16 41.46
C MET A 1 -2.03 35.68 41.32
N LYS A 2 -1.60 34.96 42.38
CA LYS A 2 -1.20 33.53 42.27
C LYS A 2 -2.34 32.55 41.91
N LEU A 3 -3.59 32.84 42.29
CA LEU A 3 -4.74 31.96 42.02
C LEU A 3 -5.18 31.96 40.54
N TYR A 4 -5.07 33.10 39.85
CA TYR A 4 -5.44 33.22 38.44
C TYR A 4 -4.47 32.47 37.51
N ILE A 5 -3.20 32.35 37.89
CA ILE A 5 -2.18 31.62 37.12
C ILE A 5 -2.49 30.10 37.10
N PHE A 6 -2.95 29.53 38.21
CA PHE A 6 -3.33 28.12 38.27
C PHE A 6 -4.58 27.80 37.44
N ILE A 7 -5.57 28.70 37.40
CA ILE A 7 -6.78 28.54 36.58
C ILE A 7 -6.44 28.57 35.08
N CYS A 8 -5.55 29.46 34.66
CA CYS A 8 -5.09 29.51 33.28
C CYS A 8 -4.32 28.24 32.88
N ILE A 9 -3.48 27.69 33.76
CA ILE A 9 -2.76 26.43 33.51
C ILE A 9 -3.73 25.25 33.37
N PHE A 10 -4.74 25.15 34.25
CA PHE A 10 -5.77 24.11 34.15
C PHE A 10 -6.60 24.21 32.86
N LEU A 11 -6.91 25.42 32.39
CA LEU A 11 -7.61 25.61 31.11
C LEU A 11 -6.75 25.18 29.90
N ILE A 12 -5.45 25.44 29.93
CA ILE A 12 -4.53 25.03 28.84
C ILE A 12 -4.40 23.49 28.77
N PHE A 13 -4.37 22.80 29.92
CA PHE A 13 -4.32 21.32 29.94
C PHE A 13 -5.59 20.66 29.39
N ASN A 14 -6.78 21.24 29.64
CA ASN A 14 -8.03 20.69 29.10
C ASN A 14 -8.17 20.87 27.59
N ILE A 15 -7.59 21.93 27.02
CA ILE A 15 -7.63 22.18 25.56
C ILE A 15 -6.73 21.18 24.82
N ALA A 16 -5.59 20.79 25.40
CA ALA A 16 -4.68 19.81 24.80
C ALA A 16 -5.26 18.38 24.77
N ALA A 17 -6.13 18.02 25.72
CA ALA A 17 -6.71 16.68 25.82
C ALA A 17 -7.93 16.44 24.89
N GLY A 18 -8.44 17.48 24.22
CA GLY A 18 -9.66 17.41 23.41
C GLY A 18 -9.46 17.46 21.90
N GLN A 19 -8.22 17.56 21.41
CA GLN A 19 -7.97 17.58 19.97
C GLN A 19 -8.09 16.17 19.39
N LYS A 20 -9.19 15.93 18.66
CA LYS A 20 -9.38 14.69 17.90
C LYS A 20 -8.26 14.57 16.87
N LYS A 21 -7.53 13.45 16.88
CA LYS A 21 -6.47 13.18 15.92
C LYS A 21 -7.03 13.30 14.50
N GLU A 22 -6.50 14.24 13.73
CA GLU A 22 -6.84 14.41 12.32
C GLU A 22 -6.05 13.40 11.49
N TYR A 23 -6.74 12.65 10.64
CA TYR A 23 -6.14 11.62 9.82
C TYR A 23 -6.10 12.06 8.36
N PRO A 24 -5.08 11.63 7.60
CA PRO A 24 -5.02 11.89 6.16
C PRO A 24 -6.27 11.36 5.46
N SER A 25 -6.87 12.19 4.60
CA SER A 25 -7.91 11.78 3.67
C SER A 25 -7.30 11.74 2.27
N ILE A 26 -7.08 10.53 1.75
CA ILE A 26 -6.50 10.32 0.43
C ILE A 26 -7.62 9.86 -0.48
N LYS A 27 -7.77 10.56 -1.61
CA LYS A 27 -8.80 10.27 -2.60
C LYS A 27 -8.17 9.77 -3.88
N LYS A 28 -8.94 8.97 -4.62
CA LYS A 28 -8.60 8.63 -5.99
C LYS A 28 -8.53 9.92 -6.82
N GLY A 29 -7.50 10.06 -7.64
CA GLY A 29 -7.27 11.26 -8.45
C GLY A 29 -6.46 12.36 -7.77
N ASP A 30 -6.11 12.22 -6.49
CA ASP A 30 -5.23 13.15 -5.78
C ASP A 30 -3.79 13.19 -6.31
N PHE A 31 -3.42 12.22 -7.16
CA PHE A 31 -2.06 12.01 -7.65
C PHE A 31 -1.98 12.43 -9.12
N PRO A 32 -1.36 13.59 -9.44
CA PRO A 32 -1.11 14.01 -10.81
C PRO A 32 -0.43 12.93 -11.65
N GLU A 33 -0.70 12.92 -12.96
CA GLU A 33 -0.07 12.01 -13.91
C GLU A 33 1.46 12.07 -13.81
N GLY A 34 2.11 10.93 -13.69
CA GLY A 34 3.57 10.86 -13.65
C GLY A 34 4.15 9.73 -12.85
N ILE A 35 5.45 9.82 -12.64
CA ILE A 35 6.31 8.81 -12.05
C ILE A 35 6.77 9.31 -10.69
N TYR A 36 6.55 8.49 -9.66
CA TYR A 36 6.90 8.78 -8.28
C TYR A 36 8.06 7.88 -7.87
N MET A 37 9.26 8.47 -7.77
CA MET A 37 10.47 7.70 -7.52
C MET A 37 10.53 7.19 -6.08
N THR A 38 10.07 7.99 -5.14
CA THR A 38 10.19 7.74 -3.70
C THR A 38 8.84 7.80 -2.98
N LEU A 39 8.82 7.30 -1.75
CA LEU A 39 7.65 7.46 -0.89
C LEU A 39 7.36 8.93 -0.58
N GLN A 40 8.38 9.77 -0.47
CA GLN A 40 8.17 11.19 -0.19
C GLN A 40 7.45 11.89 -1.35
N ASP A 41 7.75 11.51 -2.60
CA ASP A 41 7.05 12.02 -3.78
C ASP A 41 5.56 11.68 -3.71
N VAL A 42 5.23 10.45 -3.30
CA VAL A 42 3.85 9.97 -3.12
C VAL A 42 3.15 10.75 -2.00
N LEU A 43 3.77 10.87 -0.83
CA LEU A 43 3.21 11.58 0.32
C LEU A 43 2.97 13.07 0.01
N ASN A 44 3.85 13.69 -0.78
CA ASN A 44 3.69 15.07 -1.22
C ASN A 44 2.74 15.21 -2.42
N LYS A 45 2.30 14.11 -3.02
CA LYS A 45 1.49 14.07 -4.26
C LYS A 45 2.17 14.78 -5.44
N VAL A 46 3.50 14.85 -5.46
CA VAL A 46 4.28 15.49 -6.53
C VAL A 46 5.09 14.43 -7.27
N PRO A 47 4.85 14.19 -8.57
CA PRO A 47 5.65 13.23 -9.33
C PRO A 47 7.08 13.74 -9.49
N SER A 48 8.06 12.84 -9.40
CA SER A 48 9.47 13.15 -9.66
C SER A 48 9.76 13.36 -11.15
N SER A 49 8.91 12.81 -12.03
CA SER A 49 9.00 12.96 -13.47
C SER A 49 7.61 12.88 -14.10
N THR A 50 7.37 13.71 -15.12
CA THR A 50 6.15 13.71 -15.94
C THR A 50 6.38 13.03 -17.29
N GLU A 51 7.45 12.24 -17.43
CA GLU A 51 7.68 11.45 -18.64
C GLU A 51 6.50 10.52 -18.93
N GLU A 52 6.00 10.56 -20.17
CA GLU A 52 4.87 9.73 -20.58
C GLU A 52 5.21 8.24 -20.51
N VAL A 53 4.31 7.49 -19.88
CA VAL A 53 4.37 6.03 -19.79
C VAL A 53 3.15 5.41 -20.44
N TYR A 54 3.30 4.16 -20.84
CA TYR A 54 2.22 3.32 -21.32
C TYR A 54 2.42 1.90 -20.81
N PHE A 55 1.39 1.07 -20.86
CA PHE A 55 1.50 -0.36 -20.63
C PHE A 55 1.02 -1.12 -21.86
N LYS A 56 1.58 -2.30 -22.08
CA LYS A 56 1.12 -3.22 -23.13
C LYS A 56 -0.03 -4.04 -22.53
N ALA A 57 -1.20 -4.01 -23.15
CA ALA A 57 -2.32 -4.85 -22.71
C ALA A 57 -1.89 -6.32 -22.82
N CYS A 58 -2.05 -7.08 -21.73
CA CYS A 58 -1.91 -8.53 -21.79
C CYS A 58 -3.27 -9.12 -22.14
N GLU A 59 -3.44 -9.64 -23.36
CA GLU A 59 -4.69 -10.27 -23.80
C GLU A 59 -5.14 -11.45 -22.93
N LYS A 60 -4.22 -12.03 -22.12
CA LYS A 60 -4.49 -13.17 -21.23
C LYS A 60 -4.55 -12.80 -19.73
N CYS A 61 -4.31 -11.55 -19.33
CA CYS A 61 -4.03 -11.19 -17.93
C CYS A 61 -4.95 -10.08 -17.37
N ASP A 62 -6.25 -10.13 -17.68
CA ASP A 62 -7.27 -9.14 -17.29
C ASP A 62 -7.31 -7.88 -18.17
N SER A 63 -8.56 -7.47 -18.47
CA SER A 63 -9.03 -6.23 -19.08
C SER A 63 -8.06 -5.45 -20.00
N ILE A 64 -8.41 -5.34 -21.27
CA ILE A 64 -7.73 -4.49 -22.28
C ILE A 64 -7.64 -3.01 -21.84
N ASN A 65 -8.52 -2.58 -20.91
CA ASN A 65 -8.52 -1.24 -20.33
C ASN A 65 -8.19 -1.31 -18.82
N LEU A 66 -6.93 -1.04 -18.47
CA LEU A 66 -6.38 -0.92 -17.10
C LEU A 66 -6.32 -2.24 -16.30
N PRO A 67 -5.28 -3.06 -16.49
CA PRO A 67 -5.08 -4.28 -15.71
C PRO A 67 -4.74 -3.96 -14.24
N GLU A 68 -5.20 -4.81 -13.31
CA GLU A 68 -4.89 -4.69 -11.88
C GLU A 68 -3.39 -4.79 -11.60
N LYS A 69 -2.64 -5.50 -12.44
CA LYS A 69 -1.19 -5.68 -12.35
C LYS A 69 -0.56 -5.49 -13.71
N THR A 70 0.44 -4.62 -13.81
CA THR A 70 0.96 -4.18 -15.12
C THR A 70 2.44 -3.89 -15.13
N PHE A 71 2.99 -3.80 -16.34
CA PHE A 71 4.34 -3.30 -16.59
C PHE A 71 4.25 -2.01 -17.39
N PHE A 72 4.80 -0.94 -16.83
CA PHE A 72 4.91 0.33 -17.53
C PHE A 72 6.18 0.40 -18.37
N TYR A 73 6.09 1.16 -19.45
CA TYR A 73 7.16 1.43 -20.41
C TYR A 73 7.19 2.94 -20.70
N PHE A 74 8.38 3.53 -20.72
CA PHE A 74 8.56 4.91 -21.18
C PHE A 74 8.21 5.00 -22.66
N LYS A 75 7.29 5.89 -23.03
CA LYS A 75 6.78 6.00 -24.40
C LYS A 75 7.86 6.40 -25.40
N GLN A 76 8.71 7.36 -25.05
CA GLN A 76 9.77 7.85 -25.95
C GLN A 76 10.88 6.83 -26.20
N LYS A 77 11.17 5.97 -25.22
CA LYS A 77 12.35 5.10 -25.21
C LYS A 77 12.02 3.64 -25.50
N ASP A 78 10.72 3.30 -25.48
CA ASP A 78 10.19 1.93 -25.44
C ASP A 78 10.91 1.02 -24.41
N LYS A 79 11.25 1.59 -23.24
CA LYS A 79 11.97 0.87 -22.18
C LYS A 79 11.07 0.68 -20.97
N LYS A 80 11.09 -0.54 -20.40
CA LYS A 80 10.37 -0.88 -19.17
C LYS A 80 10.80 0.04 -18.02
N VAL A 81 9.82 0.57 -17.29
CA VAL A 81 9.99 1.31 -16.05
C VAL A 81 10.27 0.30 -14.94
N LYS A 82 11.44 0.39 -14.28
CA LYS A 82 11.88 -0.65 -13.33
C LYS A 82 12.01 -0.22 -11.87
N ILE A 83 12.34 1.04 -11.64
CA ILE A 83 12.86 1.56 -10.37
C ILE A 83 11.89 2.45 -9.57
N PRO A 84 10.97 3.22 -10.20
CA PRO A 84 10.07 4.08 -9.43
C PRO A 84 9.16 3.33 -8.48
N LEU A 85 8.91 3.92 -7.30
CA LEU A 85 7.95 3.41 -6.32
C LEU A 85 6.55 3.27 -6.89
N ALA A 86 6.07 4.32 -7.55
CA ALA A 86 4.72 4.38 -8.06
C ALA A 86 4.62 5.09 -9.41
N VAL A 87 3.51 4.85 -10.09
CA VAL A 87 3.12 5.52 -11.33
C VAL A 87 1.66 5.91 -11.18
N SER A 88 1.34 7.18 -11.38
CA SER A 88 -0.03 7.64 -11.61
C SER A 88 -0.26 7.69 -13.11
N HIS A 89 -1.25 6.93 -13.58
CA HIS A 89 -1.59 6.86 -14.99
C HIS A 89 -3.10 6.88 -15.20
N LYS A 90 -3.60 7.86 -15.95
CA LYS A 90 -5.02 8.08 -16.26
C LYS A 90 -5.89 8.14 -15.00
N GLY A 91 -5.40 8.81 -13.96
CA GLY A 91 -6.10 8.98 -12.68
C GLY A 91 -6.11 7.75 -11.77
N GLU A 92 -5.37 6.70 -12.12
CA GLU A 92 -5.17 5.50 -11.32
C GLU A 92 -3.74 5.47 -10.79
N LEU A 93 -3.57 5.21 -9.49
CA LEU A 93 -2.25 5.05 -8.88
C LEU A 93 -1.86 3.57 -8.87
N TYR A 94 -0.60 3.30 -9.17
CA TYR A 94 -0.03 1.96 -9.11
C TYR A 94 1.26 1.96 -8.31
N PHE A 95 1.46 0.94 -7.47
CA PHE A 95 2.68 0.76 -6.68
C PHE A 95 3.47 -0.47 -7.13
N GLN A 96 4.78 -0.39 -7.03
CA GLN A 96 5.59 -1.58 -6.81
C GLN A 96 5.86 -1.72 -5.31
N THR A 97 5.95 -2.95 -4.83
CA THR A 97 6.35 -3.21 -3.44
C THR A 97 7.87 -3.20 -3.34
N TYR A 98 8.42 -2.24 -2.59
CA TYR A 98 9.85 -2.15 -2.32
C TYR A 98 10.16 -2.51 -0.86
N ARG A 99 11.00 -3.52 -0.67
CA ARG A 99 11.48 -3.99 0.65
C ARG A 99 12.04 -2.86 1.54
N LYS A 100 12.57 -1.79 0.92
CA LYS A 100 13.09 -0.60 1.63
C LYS A 100 12.02 0.09 2.47
N TYR A 101 10.78 0.15 1.97
CA TYR A 101 9.66 0.82 2.62
C TYR A 101 8.72 -0.16 3.32
N THR A 102 9.02 -1.47 3.31
CA THR A 102 8.23 -2.48 4.01
C THR A 102 8.61 -2.51 5.49
N ASN A 103 7.58 -2.59 6.35
CA ASN A 103 7.73 -2.81 7.78
C ASN A 103 8.71 -3.96 8.01
N ARG A 104 9.56 -3.83 9.05
CA ARG A 104 10.68 -4.75 9.28
C ARG A 104 10.21 -6.21 9.37
N ASP A 105 9.10 -6.46 10.03
CA ASP A 105 8.63 -7.80 10.33
C ASP A 105 7.99 -8.46 9.09
N ASP A 106 7.64 -7.65 8.09
CA ASP A 106 7.11 -8.06 6.78
C ASP A 106 8.16 -8.23 5.67
N ARG A 107 9.43 -7.95 5.94
CA ARG A 107 10.53 -8.05 4.93
C ARG A 107 10.87 -9.46 4.48
N GLY A 108 10.13 -10.46 4.96
CA GLY A 108 10.25 -11.87 4.60
C GLY A 108 9.58 -12.24 3.28
N TYR A 109 8.97 -11.29 2.56
CA TYR A 109 8.25 -11.55 1.32
C TYR A 109 8.87 -10.86 0.10
N ASP A 110 8.86 -11.57 -1.02
CA ASP A 110 9.24 -11.06 -2.34
C ASP A 110 8.05 -11.12 -3.31
N PRO A 111 7.91 -10.13 -4.21
CA PRO A 111 6.93 -10.21 -5.29
C PRO A 111 7.30 -11.36 -6.24
N ASP A 112 6.26 -11.92 -6.89
CA ASP A 112 6.43 -12.90 -7.95
C ASP A 112 7.20 -12.32 -9.14
N GLN A 113 6.97 -11.04 -9.45
CA GLN A 113 7.60 -10.34 -10.56
C GLN A 113 8.06 -8.94 -10.14
N TYR A 114 9.37 -8.72 -10.16
CA TYR A 114 9.94 -7.38 -9.96
C TYR A 114 9.57 -6.44 -11.11
N SER A 115 9.50 -5.13 -10.82
CA SER A 115 9.08 -4.10 -11.79
C SER A 115 7.62 -4.17 -12.23
N ARG A 116 6.80 -5.03 -11.60
CA ARG A 116 5.35 -5.06 -11.80
C ARG A 116 4.70 -4.06 -10.86
N PHE A 117 3.77 -3.31 -11.41
CA PHE A 117 3.00 -2.29 -10.72
C PHE A 117 1.59 -2.81 -10.47
N CYS A 118 1.11 -2.67 -9.24
CA CYS A 118 -0.20 -3.12 -8.79
C CYS A 118 -1.09 -1.91 -8.57
N LYS A 119 -2.29 -1.93 -9.15
CA LYS A 119 -3.27 -0.86 -9.06
C LYS A 119 -3.75 -0.72 -7.62
N VAL A 120 -3.87 0.53 -7.16
CA VAL A 120 -4.55 0.83 -5.91
C VAL A 120 -6.04 0.49 -6.04
N ILE A 121 -6.52 -0.31 -5.10
CA ILE A 121 -7.91 -0.76 -5.02
C ILE A 121 -8.71 0.15 -4.08
N ASN A 122 -8.07 0.67 -3.04
CA ASN A 122 -8.73 1.41 -1.97
C ASN A 122 -7.92 2.65 -1.56
N TYR A 123 -8.61 3.77 -1.40
CA TYR A 123 -8.08 5.03 -0.88
C TYR A 123 -8.89 5.45 0.34
N GLY A 124 -8.25 6.13 1.29
CA GLY A 124 -8.85 6.68 2.50
C GLY A 124 -7.77 7.10 3.49
N ARG A 125 -7.87 6.63 4.75
CA ARG A 125 -6.81 6.80 5.76
C ARG A 125 -5.53 6.09 5.34
N PHE A 126 -5.68 4.93 4.71
CA PHE A 126 -4.60 4.14 4.16
C PHE A 126 -4.79 3.93 2.66
N ILE A 127 -3.71 3.63 1.95
CA ILE A 127 -3.78 3.20 0.55
C ILE A 127 -3.61 1.69 0.51
N TYR A 128 -4.50 0.99 -0.20
CA TYR A 128 -4.45 -0.47 -0.29
C TYR A 128 -4.41 -0.97 -1.73
N PHE A 129 -3.54 -1.95 -1.94
CA PHE A 129 -3.40 -2.70 -3.19
C PHE A 129 -3.03 -4.14 -2.89
N GLU A 130 -3.05 -4.98 -3.92
CA GLU A 130 -2.80 -6.41 -3.77
C GLU A 130 -1.71 -6.89 -4.71
N GLU A 131 -0.81 -7.73 -4.19
CA GLU A 131 0.24 -8.34 -4.99
C GLU A 131 0.38 -9.83 -4.68
N ASN A 132 0.78 -10.60 -5.68
CA ASN A 132 1.16 -11.99 -5.48
C ASN A 132 2.61 -12.06 -4.97
N MET A 133 2.79 -12.60 -3.77
CA MET A 133 4.09 -12.64 -3.10
C MET A 133 4.39 -14.01 -2.54
N ARG A 134 5.69 -14.28 -2.33
CA ARG A 134 6.20 -15.51 -1.72
C ARG A 134 7.16 -15.19 -0.60
N GLY A 135 7.21 -16.06 0.41
CA GLY A 135 8.26 -15.98 1.41
C GLY A 135 9.63 -16.12 0.76
N THR A 136 10.58 -15.25 1.07
CA THR A 136 11.94 -15.25 0.51
C THR A 136 12.63 -16.60 0.73
N TRP A 137 12.42 -17.24 1.89
CA TRP A 137 12.91 -18.59 2.18
C TRP A 137 12.32 -19.68 1.29
N SER A 138 11.00 -19.64 1.07
CA SER A 138 10.33 -20.56 0.15
C SER A 138 10.83 -20.38 -1.28
N LYS A 139 11.02 -19.13 -1.71
CA LYS A 139 11.56 -18.77 -3.03
C LYS A 139 12.99 -19.30 -3.23
N ALA A 140 13.85 -19.15 -2.22
CA ALA A 140 15.23 -19.66 -2.24
C ALA A 140 15.26 -21.20 -2.31
N PHE A 141 14.46 -21.87 -1.48
CA PHE A 141 14.37 -23.33 -1.47
C PHE A 141 13.86 -23.90 -2.80
N LEU A 142 12.75 -23.36 -3.34
CA LEU A 142 12.19 -23.82 -4.61
C LEU A 142 13.12 -23.57 -5.80
N GLY A 143 13.91 -22.49 -5.77
CA GLY A 143 14.94 -22.21 -6.77
C GLY A 143 16.10 -23.21 -6.73
N ALA A 144 16.42 -23.76 -5.56
CA ALA A 144 17.44 -24.80 -5.40
C ALA A 144 16.97 -26.18 -5.89
N VAL A 145 15.68 -26.47 -5.81
CA VAL A 145 15.10 -27.75 -6.27
C VAL A 145 15.00 -27.79 -7.79
N SER A 146 14.46 -26.73 -8.42
CA SER A 146 14.32 -26.68 -9.87
C SER A 146 13.94 -25.27 -10.37
N PRO A 147 14.47 -24.82 -11.52
CA PRO A 147 13.99 -23.61 -12.20
C PRO A 147 12.50 -23.66 -12.55
N LEU A 148 11.92 -24.85 -12.72
CA LEU A 148 10.50 -25.03 -13.06
C LEU A 148 9.58 -24.78 -11.86
N THR A 149 9.99 -25.20 -10.66
CA THR A 149 9.24 -24.96 -9.40
C THR A 149 9.33 -23.51 -8.93
N TYR A 150 10.33 -22.76 -9.41
CA TYR A 150 10.42 -21.31 -9.25
C TYR A 150 9.24 -20.57 -9.93
N SER A 151 8.58 -21.17 -10.92
CA SER A 151 7.48 -20.55 -11.67
C SER A 151 6.09 -20.62 -10.99
N ILE A 152 5.95 -21.27 -9.82
CA ILE A 152 4.64 -21.45 -9.15
C ILE A 152 4.21 -20.17 -8.43
N ASN A 153 3.29 -19.38 -9.00
CA ASN A 153 2.83 -18.11 -8.43
C ASN A 153 2.59 -18.13 -6.91
N GLY A 154 3.00 -17.04 -6.25
CA GLY A 154 2.76 -16.79 -4.84
C GLY A 154 1.30 -16.51 -4.54
N ARG A 155 0.96 -16.54 -3.25
CA ARG A 155 -0.39 -16.20 -2.80
C ARG A 155 -0.57 -14.68 -2.85
N THR A 156 -1.78 -14.24 -3.16
CA THR A 156 -2.14 -12.83 -3.07
C THR A 156 -2.10 -12.39 -1.62
N LYS A 157 -1.45 -11.24 -1.37
CA LYS A 157 -1.38 -10.57 -0.08
C LYS A 157 -1.90 -9.15 -0.22
N GLY A 158 -2.56 -8.66 0.82
CA GLY A 158 -2.95 -7.27 0.90
C GLY A 158 -1.76 -6.43 1.33
N ILE A 159 -1.57 -5.28 0.70
CA ILE A 159 -0.51 -4.35 1.08
C ILE A 159 -1.17 -3.03 1.41
N VAL A 160 -0.91 -2.55 2.62
CA VAL A 160 -1.40 -1.27 3.14
C VAL A 160 -0.22 -0.32 3.22
N LEU A 161 -0.28 0.78 2.48
CA LEU A 161 0.59 1.92 2.75
C LEU A 161 -0.02 2.72 3.89
N ASP A 162 0.67 2.67 5.02
CA ASP A 162 0.46 3.57 6.13
C ASP A 162 1.24 4.86 5.89
N VAL A 163 0.49 5.92 5.65
CA VAL A 163 1.03 7.25 5.37
C VAL A 163 1.51 7.98 6.62
N GLU A 164 1.01 7.60 7.81
CA GLU A 164 1.46 8.15 9.08
C GLU A 164 2.86 7.62 9.42
N ASN A 165 3.04 6.29 9.41
CA ASN A 165 4.33 5.67 9.70
C ASN A 165 5.27 5.57 8.49
N LYS A 166 4.79 5.92 7.29
CA LYS A 166 5.57 5.96 6.03
C LYS A 166 6.13 4.59 5.65
N GLU A 167 5.29 3.57 5.71
CA GLU A 167 5.68 2.20 5.40
C GLU A 167 4.56 1.36 4.78
N PHE A 168 4.96 0.29 4.11
CA PHE A 168 4.06 -0.76 3.64
C PHE A 168 3.99 -1.89 4.66
N ASN A 169 2.77 -2.25 5.04
CA ASN A 169 2.43 -3.40 5.84
C ASN A 169 1.81 -4.48 4.95
N ILE A 170 2.24 -5.73 5.11
CA ILE A 170 1.80 -6.87 4.32
C ILE A 170 0.85 -7.72 5.16
N LEU A 171 -0.44 -7.61 4.87
CA LEU A 171 -1.48 -8.29 5.62
C LEU A 171 -1.87 -9.58 4.90
N GLN A 172 -1.68 -10.72 5.56
CA GLN A 172 -1.83 -12.04 4.95
C GLN A 172 -3.02 -12.80 5.50
N ASN A 173 -3.30 -12.59 6.78
CA ASN A 173 -4.33 -13.26 7.54
C ASN A 173 -5.01 -12.25 8.45
N CYS A 174 -5.89 -12.74 9.31
CA CYS A 174 -6.62 -11.85 10.19
C CYS A 174 -5.80 -11.38 11.41
N ASP A 175 -4.83 -12.17 11.86
CA ASP A 175 -3.97 -11.77 12.97
C ASP A 175 -3.11 -10.57 12.56
N ASP A 176 -2.48 -10.62 11.38
CA ASP A 176 -1.73 -9.50 10.81
C ASP A 176 -2.61 -8.24 10.70
N LEU A 177 -3.87 -8.40 10.28
CA LEU A 177 -4.82 -7.29 10.23
C LEU A 177 -5.11 -6.75 11.64
N ASN A 178 -5.41 -7.60 12.61
CA ASN A 178 -5.74 -7.16 13.97
C ASN A 178 -4.57 -6.49 14.67
N ASP A 179 -3.33 -6.94 14.43
CA ASP A 179 -2.12 -6.29 14.89
C ASP A 179 -2.00 -4.89 14.26
N PHE A 180 -2.17 -4.79 12.94
CA PHE A 180 -2.20 -3.50 12.25
C PHE A 180 -3.29 -2.56 12.79
N LEU A 181 -4.50 -3.06 13.06
CA LEU A 181 -5.59 -2.26 13.62
C LEU A 181 -5.27 -1.76 15.03
N PHE A 182 -4.69 -2.64 15.86
CA PHE A 182 -4.30 -2.32 17.23
C PHE A 182 -3.27 -1.17 17.26
N GLU A 183 -2.24 -1.24 16.41
CA GLU A 183 -1.22 -0.18 16.28
C GLU A 183 -1.80 1.19 15.88
N HIS A 184 -2.96 1.19 15.22
CA HIS A 184 -3.62 2.39 14.70
C HIS A 184 -4.81 2.86 15.56
N GLU A 185 -4.96 2.29 16.76
CA GLU A 185 -6.05 2.55 17.70
C GLU A 185 -7.44 2.26 17.09
N ILE A 186 -7.51 1.28 16.19
CA ILE A 186 -8.74 0.83 15.56
C ILE A 186 -9.18 -0.47 16.28
N PRO A 187 -10.48 -0.60 16.62
CA PRO A 187 -10.97 -1.84 17.23
C PRO A 187 -10.69 -3.06 16.35
N SER A 188 -10.12 -4.10 16.96
CA SER A 188 -9.90 -5.39 16.30
C SER A 188 -11.21 -5.99 15.82
N ILE A 189 -11.12 -6.77 14.75
CA ILE A 189 -12.25 -7.48 14.19
C ILE A 189 -12.26 -8.93 14.65
N LYS A 190 -13.46 -9.49 14.79
CA LYS A 190 -13.62 -10.92 14.99
C LYS A 190 -13.59 -11.63 13.64
N CYS A 191 -12.72 -12.60 13.51
CA CYS A 191 -12.51 -13.35 12.29
C CYS A 191 -12.09 -14.79 12.60
N ASP A 192 -12.31 -15.67 11.64
CA ASP A 192 -11.91 -17.07 11.67
C ASP A 192 -10.67 -17.22 10.77
N PRO A 193 -9.46 -17.45 11.33
CA PRO A 193 -8.22 -17.51 10.55
C PRO A 193 -8.24 -18.54 9.42
N GLU A 194 -9.03 -19.61 9.55
CA GLU A 194 -9.13 -20.67 8.53
C GLU A 194 -10.00 -20.26 7.34
N LYS A 195 -10.91 -19.30 7.53
CA LYS A 195 -11.85 -18.84 6.50
C LYS A 195 -11.52 -17.47 5.94
N PHE A 196 -10.76 -16.68 6.70
CA PHE A 196 -10.38 -15.33 6.33
C PHE A 196 -9.54 -15.34 5.05
N ASN A 197 -10.03 -14.66 4.02
CA ASN A 197 -9.37 -14.59 2.72
C ASN A 197 -9.15 -13.13 2.27
N ILE A 198 -8.49 -12.95 1.12
CA ILE A 198 -8.16 -11.63 0.59
C ILE A 198 -9.40 -10.75 0.34
N GLY A 199 -10.54 -11.35 -0.02
CA GLY A 199 -11.79 -10.63 -0.21
C GLY A 199 -12.36 -10.08 1.10
N ASP A 200 -12.18 -10.80 2.20
CA ASP A 200 -12.57 -10.33 3.53
C ASP A 200 -11.66 -9.19 3.99
N LEU A 201 -10.33 -9.35 3.85
CA LEU A 201 -9.37 -8.28 4.12
C LEU A 201 -9.72 -6.99 3.34
N ARG A 202 -9.99 -7.11 2.04
CA ARG A 202 -10.37 -5.98 1.19
C ARG A 202 -11.62 -5.26 1.72
N LYS A 203 -12.64 -5.99 2.14
CA LYS A 203 -13.87 -5.42 2.71
C LYS A 203 -13.62 -4.68 4.02
N GLU A 204 -12.77 -5.22 4.89
CA GLU A 204 -12.46 -4.58 6.16
C GLU A 204 -11.65 -3.30 5.97
N ILE A 205 -10.64 -3.33 5.11
CA ILE A 205 -9.91 -2.11 4.72
C ILE A 205 -10.83 -1.07 4.08
N ASP A 206 -11.79 -1.49 3.25
CA ASP A 206 -12.78 -0.61 2.67
C ASP A 206 -13.65 0.11 3.70
N LYS A 207 -14.13 -0.64 4.71
CA LYS A 207 -14.88 -0.06 5.83
C LYS A 207 -14.04 0.94 6.61
N ILE A 208 -12.77 0.62 6.89
CA ILE A 208 -11.84 1.49 7.62
C ILE A 208 -11.57 2.78 6.85
N ASN A 209 -11.42 2.69 5.53
CA ASN A 209 -11.11 3.84 4.69
C ASN A 209 -12.32 4.70 4.34
N THR A 210 -13.54 4.14 4.36
CA THR A 210 -14.77 4.84 3.94
C THR A 210 -14.98 6.21 4.59
N PRO A 211 -14.77 6.41 5.91
CA PRO A 211 -14.92 7.72 6.56
C PRO A 211 -13.96 8.80 6.05
N TYR A 212 -12.91 8.42 5.31
CA TYR A 212 -11.80 9.28 4.90
C TYR A 212 -11.73 9.49 3.38
N ARG A 213 -12.77 9.11 2.63
CA ARG A 213 -12.84 9.26 1.17
C ARG A 213 -13.38 10.60 0.70
#